data_AF-A0A6L6CY28-F1
#
_entry.id   AF-A0A6L6CY28-F1
#
_cell.length_a   1.000
_cell.length_b   1.000
_cell.length_c   1.000
_cell.angle_alpha   90.00
_cell.angle_beta   90.00
_cell.angle_gamma   90.00
#
_symmetry.space_group_name_H-M   'P 1'
#
loop_
_entity.id
_entity.type
_entity.pdbx_description
1 polymer ?
#
loop_
_entity_poly.entity_id
_entity_poly.type
_entity_poly.pdbx_seq_one_letter_code
_entity_poly.pdbx_strand_id
1 'polypeptide(L)'
;MNSDSVQLFSALLGVATLVGGLVTGLALLLEAKASWAESWLAHVRASGLWIMCSITTGAMVGSLYFSESVGYAPCKLCWYQRIGIYSIAIITFVAALRRDKNIGVYSLVLACVGLVV
;
A
#
# COMPACT_ATOMS: atom_id res chain seq x y z
N MET A 1 19.58 11.69 11.80
CA MET A 1 18.71 10.50 11.91
C MET A 1 19.58 9.31 11.56
N ASN A 2 19.73 8.32 12.45
CA ASN A 2 20.65 7.21 12.19
C ASN A 2 20.07 6.32 11.06
N SER A 3 20.87 6.01 10.04
CA SER A 3 20.42 5.22 8.87
C SER A 3 19.82 3.87 9.30
N ASP A 4 20.41 3.27 10.32
CA ASP A 4 20.03 1.97 10.86
C ASP A 4 18.63 2.00 11.48
N SER A 5 18.29 3.09 12.17
CA SER A 5 16.96 3.26 12.76
C SER A 5 15.88 3.41 11.70
N VAL A 6 16.18 4.12 10.60
CA VAL A 6 15.25 4.29 9.48
C VAL A 6 15.04 2.97 8.74
N GLN A 7 16.13 2.23 8.48
CA GLN A 7 16.04 0.91 7.86
C GLN A 7 15.26 -0.08 8.71
N LEU A 8 15.51 -0.13 10.03
CA LEU A 8 14.81 -1.04 10.92
C LEU A 8 13.31 -0.71 11.01
N PHE A 9 12.96 0.57 11.07
CA PHE A 9 11.56 1.02 11.02
C PHE A 9 10.87 0.62 9.70
N SER A 10 11.51 0.87 8.55
CA SER A 10 10.99 0.48 7.24
C SER A 10 10.86 -1.04 7.09
N ALA A 11 11.82 -1.80 7.64
CA ALA A 11 11.77 -3.26 7.63
C ALA A 11 10.60 -3.80 8.47
N LEU A 12 10.38 -3.26 9.67
CA LEU A 12 9.25 -3.66 10.52
C LEU A 12 7.90 -3.36 9.85
N LEU A 13 7.77 -2.18 9.23
CA LEU A 13 6.58 -1.84 8.45
C LEU A 13 6.35 -2.80 7.27
N GLY A 14 7.42 -3.15 6.54
CA GLY A 14 7.36 -4.12 5.44
C GLY A 14 6.95 -5.51 5.89
N VAL A 15 7.47 -5.99 7.03
CA VAL A 15 7.05 -7.28 7.59
C VAL A 15 5.58 -7.22 8.04
N ALA A 16 5.16 -6.13 8.69
CA ALA A 16 3.78 -5.97 9.13
C ALA A 16 2.79 -5.96 7.95
N THR A 17 3.12 -5.28 6.83
CA THR A 17 2.26 -5.27 5.63
C THR A 17 2.22 -6.64 4.95
N LEU A 18 3.34 -7.36 4.88
CA LEU A 18 3.37 -8.73 4.35
C LEU A 18 2.54 -9.69 5.19
N VAL A 19 2.70 -9.67 6.52
CA VAL A 19 1.90 -10.52 7.42
C VAL A 19 0.42 -10.17 7.30
N GLY A 20 0.06 -8.89 7.30
CA GLY A 20 -1.32 -8.45 7.09
C GLY A 20 -1.90 -8.91 5.75
N GLY A 21 -1.09 -8.84 4.68
CA GLY A 21 -1.44 -9.34 3.34
C GLY A 21 -1.66 -10.85 3.30
N LEU A 22 -0.79 -11.63 3.95
CA LEU A 22 -0.93 -13.09 4.03
C LEU A 22 -2.14 -13.49 4.87
N VAL A 23 -2.39 -12.84 6.01
CA VAL A 23 -3.56 -13.08 6.85
C VAL A 23 -4.85 -12.77 6.11
N THR A 24 -4.91 -11.64 5.42
CA THR A 24 -6.09 -11.28 4.59
C THR A 24 -6.29 -12.25 3.42
N GLY A 25 -5.22 -12.66 2.74
CA GLY A 25 -5.28 -13.67 1.67
C GLY A 25 -5.75 -15.04 2.19
N LEU A 26 -5.25 -15.48 3.34
CA LEU A 26 -5.67 -16.72 3.99
C LEU A 26 -7.13 -16.64 4.49
N ALA A 27 -7.55 -15.48 4.99
CA ALA A 27 -8.95 -15.23 5.34
C ALA A 27 -9.88 -15.34 4.12
N LEU A 28 -9.47 -14.87 2.94
CA LEU A 28 -10.25 -15.07 1.71
C LEU A 28 -10.41 -16.56 1.34
N LEU A 29 -9.37 -17.37 1.53
CA LEU A 29 -9.43 -18.82 1.25
C LEU A 29 -10.27 -19.60 2.28
N LEU A 30 -10.39 -19.08 3.49
CA LEU A 30 -11.13 -19.71 4.59
C LEU A 30 -12.50 -19.07 4.85
N GLU A 31 -12.97 -18.15 3.99
CA GLU A 31 -14.25 -17.44 4.14
C GLU A 31 -15.41 -18.43 4.34
N ALA A 32 -15.41 -19.57 3.64
CA ALA A 32 -16.43 -20.61 3.76
C ALA A 32 -16.26 -21.58 4.96
N LYS A 33 -15.13 -21.55 5.67
CA LYS A 33 -14.79 -22.54 6.71
C LYS A 33 -14.59 -21.97 8.11
N ALA A 34 -14.38 -20.65 8.26
CA ALA A 34 -14.04 -20.06 9.54
C ALA A 34 -14.76 -18.73 9.80
N SER A 35 -15.48 -18.62 10.91
CA SER A 35 -16.18 -17.39 11.33
C SER A 35 -15.24 -16.23 11.65
N TRP A 36 -13.98 -16.52 12.01
CA TRP A 36 -12.94 -15.50 12.17
C TRP A 36 -12.60 -14.81 10.83
N ALA A 37 -12.68 -15.55 9.72
CA ALA A 37 -12.33 -15.03 8.40
C ALA A 37 -13.38 -14.03 7.92
N GLU A 38 -14.67 -14.32 8.13
CA GLU A 38 -15.75 -13.38 7.82
C GLU A 38 -15.65 -12.08 8.62
N SER A 39 -15.39 -12.17 9.93
CA SER A 39 -15.25 -10.98 10.77
C SER A 39 -14.02 -10.14 10.41
N TRP A 40 -12.89 -10.78 10.09
CA TRP A 40 -11.68 -10.10 9.59
C TRP A 40 -11.94 -9.39 8.25
N LEU A 41 -12.55 -10.10 7.29
CA LEU A 41 -12.85 -9.55 5.97
C LEU A 41 -13.88 -8.41 6.05
N ALA A 42 -14.85 -8.46 6.96
CA ALA A 42 -15.79 -7.36 7.18
C ALA A 42 -15.07 -6.07 7.61
N HIS A 43 -14.13 -6.16 8.57
CA HIS A 43 -13.33 -5.02 9.01
C HIS A 43 -12.42 -4.49 7.89
N VAL A 44 -11.77 -5.38 7.16
CA VAL A 44 -10.86 -5.01 6.06
C VAL A 44 -11.63 -4.39 4.90
N ARG A 45 -12.82 -4.90 4.54
CA ARG A 45 -13.68 -4.30 3.50
C ARG A 45 -14.29 -2.96 3.95
N ALA A 46 -14.53 -2.77 5.25
CA ALA A 46 -15.03 -1.51 5.81
C ALA A 46 -13.97 -0.41 5.81
N SER A 47 -12.74 -0.73 6.21
CA SER A 47 -11.64 0.23 6.32
C SER A 47 -10.68 0.24 5.12
N GLY A 48 -10.86 -0.66 4.16
CA GLY A 48 -9.90 -0.91 3.08
C GLY A 48 -9.55 0.31 2.25
N LEU A 49 -10.52 1.18 1.99
CA LEU A 49 -10.32 2.41 1.23
C LEU A 49 -9.41 3.41 1.97
N TRP A 50 -9.60 3.56 3.27
CA TRP A 50 -8.76 4.41 4.13
C TRP A 50 -7.37 3.83 4.33
N ILE A 51 -7.25 2.51 4.46
CA ILE A 51 -5.96 1.81 4.53
C ILE A 51 -5.17 2.03 3.24
N MET A 52 -5.79 1.84 2.07
CA MET A 52 -5.13 2.08 0.78
C MET A 52 -4.66 3.53 0.64
N CYS A 53 -5.52 4.50 0.96
CA CYS A 53 -5.19 5.92 0.89
C CYS A 53 -4.01 6.26 1.83
N SER A 54 -4.01 5.74 3.05
CA SER A 54 -2.98 6.03 4.04
C SER A 54 -1.61 5.46 3.63
N ILE A 55 -1.59 4.21 3.14
CA ILE A 55 -0.37 3.55 2.68
C ILE A 55 0.22 4.25 1.45
N THR A 56 -0.61 4.54 0.45
CA THR A 56 -0.15 5.12 -0.82
C THR A 56 0.30 6.57 -0.66
N THR A 57 -0.42 7.37 0.14
CA THR A 57 -0.01 8.73 0.49
C THR A 57 1.27 8.73 1.32
N GLY A 58 1.39 7.82 2.30
CA GLY A 58 2.60 7.66 3.09
C GLY A 58 3.81 7.27 2.24
N ALA A 59 3.63 6.35 1.30
CA ALA A 59 4.68 5.97 0.35
C ALA A 59 5.07 7.13 -0.60
N MET A 60 4.09 7.90 -1.09
CA MET A 60 4.32 9.07 -1.92
C MET A 60 5.16 10.11 -1.17
N VAL A 61 4.72 10.53 0.02
CA VAL A 61 5.41 11.54 0.85
C VAL A 61 6.79 11.04 1.28
N GLY A 62 6.90 9.78 1.70
CA GLY A 62 8.17 9.17 2.09
C GLY A 62 9.18 9.20 0.93
N SER A 63 8.77 8.79 -0.27
CA SER A 63 9.65 8.83 -1.45
C SER A 63 10.12 10.24 -1.81
N LEU A 64 9.26 11.24 -1.63
CA LEU A 64 9.55 12.64 -1.93
C LEU A 64 10.54 13.22 -0.90
N TYR A 65 10.34 12.89 0.38
CA TYR A 65 11.23 13.28 1.48
C TYR A 65 12.65 12.73 1.31
N PHE A 66 12.80 11.45 0.98
CA PHE A 66 14.12 10.86 0.73
C PHE A 66 14.83 11.47 -0.50
N SER A 67 14.05 11.86 -1.52
CA SER A 67 14.60 12.46 -2.75
C SER A 67 15.04 13.90 -2.54
N GLU A 68 14.23 14.76 -1.92
CA GLU A 68 14.52 16.19 -1.82
C GLU A 68 15.29 16.58 -0.55
N SER A 69 14.93 16.01 0.60
CA SER A 69 15.58 16.39 1.87
C SER A 69 16.87 15.62 2.14
N VAL A 70 16.95 14.36 1.69
CA VAL A 70 18.13 13.51 1.93
C VAL A 70 19.04 13.40 0.70
N GLY A 71 18.56 13.80 -0.49
CA GLY A 71 19.37 13.86 -1.71
C GLY A 71 19.67 12.50 -2.34
N TYR A 72 18.92 11.44 -2.00
CA TYR A 72 19.08 10.14 -2.65
C TYR A 72 18.50 10.19 -4.07
N ALA A 73 19.36 10.17 -5.09
CA ALA A 73 18.93 10.12 -6.48
C ALA A 73 18.27 8.76 -6.79
N PRO A 74 17.01 8.73 -7.28
CA PRO A 74 16.35 7.48 -7.63
C PRO A 74 16.95 6.87 -8.89
N CYS A 75 16.97 5.54 -8.95
CA CYS A 75 17.32 4.80 -10.15
C CYS A 75 16.25 4.95 -11.26
N LYS A 76 16.58 4.65 -12.52
CA LYS A 76 15.60 4.74 -13.63
C LYS A 76 14.37 3.84 -13.39
N LEU A 77 14.57 2.62 -12.88
CA LEU A 77 13.49 1.68 -12.53
C LEU A 77 12.61 2.23 -11.39
N CYS A 78 13.25 2.78 -10.36
CA CYS A 78 12.61 3.41 -9.21
C CYS A 78 11.69 4.58 -9.64
N TRP A 79 12.06 5.27 -10.73
CA TRP A 79 11.26 6.36 -11.29
C TRP A 79 9.94 5.84 -11.88
N TYR A 80 9.96 4.71 -12.58
CA TYR A 80 8.75 4.06 -13.08
C TYR A 80 7.85 3.57 -11.95
N GLN A 81 8.42 2.97 -10.90
CA GLN A 81 7.65 2.57 -9.70
C GLN A 81 6.97 3.78 -9.03
N ARG A 82 7.66 4.93 -8.99
CA ARG A 82 7.15 6.18 -8.40
C ARG A 82 5.94 6.73 -9.17
N ILE A 83 5.93 6.66 -10.51
CA ILE A 83 4.76 7.06 -11.33
C ILE A 83 3.53 6.24 -10.94
N GLY A 84 3.70 4.92 -10.79
CA GLY A 84 2.62 4.01 -10.37
C GLY A 84 2.07 4.37 -8.99
N ILE A 85 2.95 4.51 -8.00
CA ILE A 85 2.57 4.86 -6.62
C ILE A 85 1.85 6.21 -6.55
N TYR A 86 2.32 7.22 -7.29
CA TYR A 86 1.77 8.58 -7.23
C TYR A 86 0.38 8.62 -7.86
N SER A 87 0.20 7.88 -8.95
CA SER A 87 -1.11 7.73 -9.60
C SER A 87 -2.10 7.04 -8.66
N ILE A 88 -1.70 5.96 -7.99
CA ILE A 88 -2.56 5.25 -7.02
C ILE A 88 -2.89 6.16 -5.83
N ALA A 89 -1.95 6.95 -5.32
CA ALA A 89 -2.21 7.86 -4.20
C ALA A 89 -3.31 8.87 -4.53
N ILE A 90 -3.26 9.49 -5.71
CA ILE A 90 -4.29 10.45 -6.15
C ILE A 90 -5.63 9.75 -6.36
N ILE A 91 -5.62 8.61 -7.05
CA ILE A 91 -6.84 7.85 -7.39
C ILE A 91 -7.52 7.34 -6.11
N THR A 92 -6.77 6.78 -5.17
CA THR A 92 -7.31 6.29 -3.89
C THR A 92 -7.76 7.42 -2.97
N PHE A 93 -7.10 8.58 -2.99
CA PHE A 93 -7.54 9.76 -2.25
C PHE A 93 -8.89 10.29 -2.77
N VAL A 94 -9.05 10.42 -4.08
CA VAL A 94 -10.32 10.82 -4.69
C VAL A 94 -11.41 9.78 -4.43
N ALA A 95 -11.07 8.49 -4.52
CA ALA A 95 -12.01 7.42 -4.21
C ALA A 95 -12.43 7.44 -2.73
N ALA A 96 -11.53 7.74 -1.80
CA ALA A 96 -11.82 7.91 -0.38
C ALA A 96 -12.83 9.04 -0.13
N LEU A 97 -12.67 10.18 -0.80
CA LEU A 97 -13.62 11.30 -0.74
C LEU A 97 -15.00 10.94 -1.32
N ARG A 98 -15.02 10.18 -2.43
CA ARG A 98 -16.27 9.76 -3.09
C ARG A 98 -16.89 8.48 -2.50
N ARG A 99 -16.20 7.82 -1.56
CA ARG A 99 -16.52 6.47 -1.04
C ARG A 99 -16.74 5.43 -2.14
N ASP A 100 -16.02 5.55 -3.24
CA ASP A 100 -16.12 4.62 -4.37
C ASP A 100 -15.29 3.36 -4.10
N LYS A 101 -15.96 2.21 -4.02
CA LYS A 101 -15.35 0.91 -3.74
C LYS A 101 -14.86 0.18 -4.99
N ASN A 102 -15.26 0.62 -6.19
CA ASN A 102 -14.83 -0.01 -7.45
C ASN A 102 -13.40 0.33 -7.86
N ILE A 103 -12.74 1.22 -7.11
CA ILE A 103 -11.35 1.64 -7.35
C ILE A 103 -10.34 0.48 -7.25
N GLY A 104 -10.70 -0.61 -6.54
CA GLY A 104 -9.81 -1.72 -6.26
C GLY A 104 -9.18 -2.37 -7.50
N VAL A 105 -9.93 -2.47 -8.60
CA VAL A 105 -9.43 -3.07 -9.86
C VAL A 105 -8.38 -2.17 -10.51
N TYR A 106 -8.62 -0.86 -10.56
CA TYR A 106 -7.67 0.10 -11.12
C TYR A 106 -6.37 0.15 -10.29
N SER A 107 -6.50 0.18 -8.96
CA SER A 107 -5.35 0.15 -8.06
C SER A 107 -4.55 -1.15 -8.20
N LEU A 108 -5.20 -2.29 -8.39
CA LEU A 108 -4.53 -3.58 -8.60
C LEU A 108 -3.71 -3.59 -9.90
N VAL A 109 -4.30 -3.14 -11.01
CA VAL A 109 -3.59 -3.10 -12.31
C VAL A 109 -2.36 -2.20 -12.22
N LEU A 110 -2.51 -1.00 -11.67
CA LEU A 110 -1.39 -0.07 -11.47
C LEU A 110 -0.31 -0.64 -10.53
N ALA A 111 -0.71 -1.34 -9.47
CA ALA A 111 0.21 -1.99 -8.55
C ALA A 111 0.99 -3.14 -9.22
N CYS A 112 0.34 -3.96 -10.05
CA CYS A 112 1.00 -5.02 -10.81
C CYS A 112 2.02 -4.45 -11.80
N VAL A 113 1.70 -3.34 -12.47
CA VAL A 113 2.67 -2.65 -13.35
C VAL A 113 3.89 -2.19 -12.55
N GLY A 114 3.68 -1.63 -11.36
CA GLY A 114 4.79 -1.23 -10.47
C GLY A 114 5.60 -2.41 -9.92
N LEU A 115 5.03 -3.60 -9.80
CA LEU A 115 5.72 -4.80 -9.29
C LEU A 115 6.64 -5.45 -10.34
N VAL A 116 6.28 -5.34 -11.62
CA VAL A 116 7.05 -5.91 -12.73
C VAL A 116 8.32 -5.11 -13.04
N VAL A 117 8.33 -3.83 -12.69
CA VAL A 117 9.45 -2.89 -12.91
C VAL A 117 10.33 -2.81 -11.68
#